data_AF-A0A2V5WHR9-F1
#
_entry.id   AF-A0A2V5WHR9-F1
#
_cell.length_a   1.000
_cell.length_b   1.000
_cell.length_c   1.000
_cell.angle_alpha   90.00
_cell.angle_beta   90.00
_cell.angle_gamma   90.00
#
_symmetry.space_group_name_H-M   'P 1'
#
loop_
_entity.id
_entity.type
_entity.pdbx_description
1 polymer ?
#
loop_
_entity_poly.entity_id
_entity_poly.type
_entity_poly.pdbx_seq_one_letter_code
_entity_poly.pdbx_strand_id
1 'polypeptide(L)'
;MRKFKTRRPRALRFRLVLVVAGALLLMAALAPKANAQNVLVYFNFEDATLGGPPDFTSDVVGAPDFNPGGGLVLTTITTNATNFAAVAGFLLNRTAGDIDTANPGLAVGFRTTPVDNGSYIQFAFNGTFFANMSLSFAVNTAGNGFNNVQLFYSTDGVNFIGGPSSFIPTAGVQIITLVVPSAVDTQANVTLRMVFTGGTSMGNNLQTIIDNIQLVGVPEPTTVAGGLLGLLGLCWHQRRRIRLLLPRCSSRRLRCA
;
A
#
# COMPACT_ATOMS: atom_id res chain seq x y z
N MET A 1 66.80 -6.60 -38.57
CA MET A 1 65.96 -7.14 -37.47
C MET A 1 65.19 -5.99 -36.80
N ARG A 2 63.85 -5.92 -36.96
CA ARG A 2 63.01 -4.87 -36.37
C ARG A 2 62.22 -5.44 -35.19
N LYS A 3 62.52 -4.99 -33.96
CA LYS A 3 61.81 -5.40 -32.74
C LYS A 3 60.45 -4.69 -32.66
N PHE A 4 59.35 -5.43 -32.78
CA PHE A 4 58.01 -4.93 -32.51
C PHE A 4 57.76 -4.88 -30.99
N LYS A 5 57.59 -3.67 -30.44
CA LYS A 5 57.13 -3.46 -29.05
C LYS A 5 55.61 -3.68 -28.99
N THR A 6 55.19 -4.81 -28.42
CA THR A 6 53.78 -5.06 -28.07
C THR A 6 53.33 -4.13 -26.94
N ARG A 7 52.56 -3.09 -27.30
CA ARG A 7 51.87 -2.22 -26.32
C ARG A 7 50.73 -3.02 -25.69
N ARG A 8 50.88 -3.42 -24.42
CA ARG A 8 49.80 -4.05 -23.64
C ARG A 8 48.69 -3.00 -23.38
N PRO A 9 47.40 -3.32 -23.63
CA PRO A 9 46.32 -2.37 -23.47
C PRO A 9 45.95 -2.24 -21.98
N ARG A 10 46.60 -1.32 -21.27
CA ARG A 10 46.26 -0.99 -19.86
C ARG A 10 44.89 -0.31 -19.70
N ALA A 11 44.30 0.21 -20.77
CA ALA A 11 43.06 0.99 -20.73
C ALA A 11 41.76 0.17 -20.52
N LEU A 12 41.79 -1.15 -20.74
CA LEU A 12 40.59 -1.99 -20.65
C LEU A 12 40.09 -2.22 -19.21
N ARG A 13 41.01 -2.30 -18.24
CA ARG A 13 40.65 -2.58 -16.83
C ARG A 13 39.93 -1.42 -16.16
N PHE A 14 40.33 -0.18 -16.47
CA PHE A 14 39.75 1.02 -15.88
C PHE A 14 38.30 1.27 -16.32
N ARG A 15 37.98 0.98 -17.59
CA ARG A 15 36.62 1.14 -18.12
C ARG A 15 35.63 0.16 -17.49
N LEU A 16 36.08 -1.04 -17.17
CA LEU A 16 35.21 -2.06 -16.58
C LEU A 16 34.83 -1.71 -15.14
N VAL A 17 35.78 -1.16 -14.37
CA VAL A 17 35.52 -0.66 -13.00
C VAL A 17 34.54 0.52 -13.01
N LEU A 18 34.69 1.47 -13.95
CA LEU A 18 33.76 2.60 -14.10
C LEU A 18 32.35 2.17 -14.48
N VAL A 19 32.20 1.17 -15.36
CA VAL A 19 30.90 0.63 -15.74
C VAL A 19 30.24 -0.10 -14.57
N VAL A 20 31.01 -0.88 -13.79
CA VAL A 20 30.50 -1.56 -12.60
C VAL A 20 30.10 -0.56 -11.51
N ALA A 21 30.93 0.46 -11.25
CA ALA A 21 30.61 1.51 -10.29
C ALA A 21 29.37 2.31 -10.71
N GLY A 22 29.26 2.67 -11.99
CA GLY A 22 28.09 3.34 -12.54
C GLY A 22 26.82 2.49 -12.42
N ALA A 23 26.90 1.19 -12.71
CA ALA A 23 25.79 0.26 -12.56
C ALA A 23 25.38 0.10 -11.08
N LEU A 24 26.34 0.01 -10.15
CA LEU A 24 26.06 -0.08 -8.71
C LEU A 24 25.43 1.20 -8.17
N LEU A 25 25.89 2.38 -8.60
CA LEU A 25 25.27 3.65 -8.23
C LEU A 25 23.86 3.79 -8.80
N LEU A 26 23.62 3.34 -10.03
CA LEU A 26 22.28 3.33 -10.61
C LEU A 26 21.36 2.36 -9.84
N MET A 27 21.85 1.18 -9.47
CA MET A 27 21.10 0.22 -8.67
C MET A 27 20.87 0.71 -7.24
N ALA A 28 21.77 1.48 -6.65
CA ALA A 28 21.57 2.09 -5.33
C ALA A 28 20.58 3.27 -5.39
N ALA A 29 20.60 4.07 -6.46
CA ALA A 29 19.67 5.18 -6.66
C ALA A 29 18.25 4.72 -7.02
N LEU A 30 18.14 3.55 -7.68
CA LEU A 30 16.87 2.91 -8.04
C LEU A 30 16.51 1.75 -7.11
N ALA A 31 17.30 1.51 -6.06
CA ALA A 31 16.98 0.50 -5.06
C ALA A 31 15.66 0.95 -4.42
N PRO A 32 14.59 0.13 -4.49
CA PRO A 32 13.38 0.44 -3.76
C PRO A 32 13.78 0.67 -2.29
N LYS A 33 13.38 1.81 -1.73
CA LYS A 33 13.49 2.05 -0.28
C LYS A 33 12.64 0.97 0.37
N ALA A 34 13.27 -0.13 0.79
CA ALA A 34 12.61 -1.36 1.21
C ALA A 34 11.74 -1.24 2.48
N ASN A 35 11.50 -0.03 2.98
CA ASN A 35 10.72 0.25 4.20
C ASN A 35 9.80 1.48 4.08
N ALA A 36 9.60 2.05 2.89
CA ALA A 36 8.56 3.07 2.74
C ALA A 36 7.20 2.37 2.70
N GLN A 37 6.50 2.35 3.83
CA GLN A 37 5.08 2.01 3.87
C GLN A 37 4.31 3.15 3.20
N ASN A 38 3.55 2.82 2.16
CA ASN A 38 2.69 3.77 1.47
C ASN A 38 1.27 3.63 2.02
N VAL A 39 0.59 4.77 2.21
CA VAL A 39 -0.86 4.79 2.50
C VAL A 39 -1.59 4.42 1.22
N LEU A 40 -2.25 3.27 1.22
CA LEU A 40 -2.99 2.75 0.07
C LEU A 40 -4.40 3.32 0.05
N VAL A 41 -5.10 3.25 1.18
CA VAL A 41 -6.47 3.73 1.35
C VAL A 41 -6.53 4.51 2.65
N TYR A 42 -7.21 5.66 2.64
CA TYR A 42 -7.39 6.52 3.81
C TYR A 42 -8.83 7.03 3.89
N PHE A 43 -9.46 6.93 5.06
CA PHE A 43 -10.75 7.54 5.34
C PHE A 43 -10.63 8.38 6.60
N ASN A 44 -10.73 9.71 6.47
CA ASN A 44 -10.71 10.65 7.61
C ASN A 44 -12.10 11.19 7.99
N PHE A 45 -13.13 10.96 7.16
CA PHE A 45 -14.53 11.36 7.39
C PHE A 45 -14.79 12.88 7.47
N GLU A 46 -13.82 13.73 7.14
CA GLU A 46 -13.85 15.18 7.40
C GLU A 46 -14.81 15.95 6.48
N ASP A 47 -15.17 15.37 5.32
CA ASP A 47 -16.12 15.95 4.35
C ASP A 47 -17.60 15.74 4.71
N ALA A 48 -17.87 15.19 5.90
CA ALA A 48 -19.22 14.99 6.40
C ALA A 48 -19.84 16.26 7.02
N THR A 49 -21.08 16.14 7.52
CA THR A 49 -21.71 17.16 8.37
C THR A 49 -22.08 16.56 9.72
N LEU A 50 -21.82 17.26 10.82
CA LEU A 50 -22.08 16.75 12.16
C LEU A 50 -23.55 16.31 12.33
N GLY A 51 -23.77 15.04 12.70
CA GLY A 51 -25.09 14.42 12.84
C GLY A 51 -25.69 13.90 11.54
N GLY A 52 -25.10 14.20 10.38
CA GLY A 52 -25.47 13.66 9.07
C GLY A 52 -24.85 12.29 8.79
N PRO A 53 -24.97 11.79 7.55
CA PRO A 53 -24.23 10.61 7.09
C PRO A 53 -22.72 10.88 7.15
N PRO A 54 -21.90 9.92 7.63
CA PRO A 54 -20.45 10.01 7.48
C PRO A 54 -20.03 10.01 6.01
N ASP A 55 -18.89 10.64 5.71
CA ASP A 55 -18.29 10.52 4.38
C ASP A 55 -17.57 9.18 4.26
N PHE A 56 -18.07 8.34 3.37
CA PHE A 56 -17.53 7.01 3.12
C PHE A 56 -16.61 6.97 1.90
N THR A 57 -16.32 8.11 1.28
CA THR A 57 -15.32 8.22 0.22
C THR A 57 -13.93 8.27 0.85
N SER A 58 -12.97 7.54 0.26
CA SER A 58 -11.59 7.65 0.71
C SER A 58 -10.93 8.90 0.16
N ASP A 59 -10.10 9.53 0.97
CA ASP A 59 -9.22 10.60 0.52
C ASP A 59 -8.10 10.08 -0.35
N VAL A 60 -7.69 10.89 -1.32
CA VAL A 60 -6.64 10.53 -2.27
C VAL A 60 -5.65 11.65 -2.53
N VAL A 61 -4.42 11.26 -2.85
CA VAL A 61 -3.41 12.20 -3.33
C VAL A 61 -3.76 12.61 -4.77
N GLY A 62 -4.50 13.71 -4.90
CA GLY A 62 -4.91 14.31 -6.18
C GLY A 62 -6.29 13.87 -6.63
N ALA A 63 -6.82 14.54 -7.66
CA ALA A 63 -8.24 14.52 -8.06
C ALA A 63 -8.99 13.17 -7.91
N PRO A 64 -10.29 13.19 -7.51
CA PRO A 64 -11.15 14.37 -7.38
C PRO A 64 -10.98 15.15 -6.07
N ASP A 65 -10.52 14.48 -5.03
CA ASP A 65 -10.15 15.07 -3.75
C ASP A 65 -8.66 15.50 -3.78
N PHE A 66 -8.27 16.52 -3.03
CA PHE A 66 -6.91 17.03 -3.01
C PHE A 66 -6.35 17.03 -1.59
N ASN A 67 -6.42 15.89 -0.91
CA ASN A 67 -5.73 15.68 0.35
C ASN A 67 -4.30 15.14 0.13
N PRO A 68 -3.23 15.92 0.37
CA PRO A 68 -1.85 15.44 0.28
C PRO A 68 -1.53 14.27 1.23
N GLY A 69 -2.32 14.10 2.29
CA GLY A 69 -2.27 12.96 3.19
C GLY A 69 -3.11 11.77 2.77
N GLY A 70 -3.83 11.86 1.65
CA GLY A 70 -4.72 10.80 1.16
C GLY A 70 -4.00 9.49 0.80
N GLY A 71 -4.82 8.49 0.47
CA GLY A 71 -4.34 7.22 -0.06
C GLY A 71 -3.94 7.29 -1.54
N LEU A 72 -3.35 6.21 -2.03
CA LEU A 72 -3.08 6.01 -3.47
C LEU A 72 -4.31 5.50 -4.23
N VAL A 73 -5.31 4.95 -3.54
CA VAL A 73 -6.47 4.27 -4.12
C VAL A 73 -7.75 4.96 -3.67
N LEU A 74 -8.52 5.44 -4.65
CA LEU A 74 -9.88 5.92 -4.43
C LEU A 74 -10.83 4.72 -4.29
N THR A 75 -11.57 4.66 -3.19
CA THR A 75 -12.58 3.64 -2.91
C THR A 75 -13.65 4.19 -1.98
N THR A 76 -14.66 3.37 -1.70
CA THR A 76 -15.80 3.75 -0.87
C THR A 76 -16.08 2.67 0.15
N ILE A 77 -16.33 3.08 1.40
CA ILE A 77 -16.85 2.21 2.44
C ILE A 77 -18.28 1.78 2.10
N THR A 78 -18.54 0.49 2.28
CA THR A 78 -19.90 -0.06 2.35
C THR A 78 -20.12 -0.70 3.72
N THR A 79 -21.34 -0.61 4.24
CA THR A 79 -21.68 -1.15 5.55
C THR A 79 -23.11 -1.67 5.54
N ASN A 80 -23.37 -2.67 6.37
CA ASN A 80 -24.72 -3.12 6.73
C ASN A 80 -25.13 -2.69 8.15
N ALA A 81 -24.30 -1.89 8.83
CA ALA A 81 -24.71 -1.26 10.06
C ALA A 81 -25.88 -0.32 9.81
N THR A 82 -26.68 -0.06 10.83
CA THR A 82 -27.93 0.70 10.68
C THR A 82 -28.02 1.90 11.61
N ASN A 83 -27.25 1.92 12.70
CA ASN A 83 -27.31 2.98 13.68
C ASN A 83 -25.98 3.70 13.87
N PHE A 84 -25.65 4.54 12.89
CA PHE A 84 -24.46 5.38 12.89
C PHE A 84 -24.74 6.78 12.34
N ALA A 85 -23.86 7.72 12.65
CA ALA A 85 -23.87 9.07 12.10
C ALA A 85 -22.46 9.68 12.16
N ALA A 86 -22.24 10.77 11.44
CA ALA A 86 -21.06 11.60 11.61
C ALA A 86 -21.09 12.26 12.99
N VAL A 87 -19.99 12.16 13.73
CA VAL A 87 -19.82 12.71 15.08
C VAL A 87 -18.48 13.42 15.20
N ALA A 88 -18.23 14.08 16.33
CA ALA A 88 -16.91 14.63 16.64
C ALA A 88 -15.83 13.52 16.64
N GLY A 89 -14.76 13.73 15.87
CA GLY A 89 -13.65 12.81 15.67
C GLY A 89 -12.41 13.09 16.51
N PHE A 90 -11.28 12.60 16.02
CA PHE A 90 -9.97 12.56 16.68
C PHE A 90 -8.85 13.03 15.75
N LEU A 91 -7.77 13.55 16.35
CA LEU A 91 -6.52 13.79 15.63
C LEU A 91 -5.61 12.55 15.58
N LEU A 92 -5.99 11.45 16.24
CA LEU A 92 -5.20 10.22 16.33
C LEU A 92 -5.31 9.40 15.03
N ASN A 93 -4.21 8.71 14.69
CA ASN A 93 -4.10 7.89 13.48
C ASN A 93 -4.37 8.67 12.18
N ARG A 94 -4.11 9.97 12.13
CA ARG A 94 -4.11 10.73 10.87
C ARG A 94 -2.82 10.51 10.07
N THR A 95 -2.88 10.66 8.76
CA THR A 95 -1.69 10.54 7.91
C THR A 95 -0.82 11.80 8.01
N ALA A 96 0.49 11.63 7.80
CA ALA A 96 1.43 12.75 7.77
C ALA A 96 1.28 13.51 6.44
N GLY A 97 0.39 14.51 6.41
CA GLY A 97 0.08 15.29 5.22
C GLY A 97 -1.41 15.63 5.09
N ASP A 98 -2.24 15.06 5.96
CA ASP A 98 -3.66 15.33 6.02
C ASP A 98 -3.93 16.82 6.30
N ILE A 99 -4.67 17.47 5.41
CA ILE A 99 -4.93 18.92 5.47
C ILE A 99 -6.16 19.28 6.30
N ASP A 100 -7.04 18.32 6.59
CA ASP A 100 -8.34 18.58 7.21
C ASP A 100 -8.26 18.71 8.73
N THR A 101 -7.41 19.62 9.21
CA THR A 101 -6.93 19.70 10.60
C THR A 101 -7.95 20.15 11.67
N ALA A 102 -9.25 20.02 11.40
CA ALA A 102 -10.32 20.38 12.33
C ALA A 102 -10.18 19.65 13.68
N ASN A 103 -10.53 20.34 14.78
CA ASN A 103 -10.49 19.79 16.13
C ASN A 103 -11.69 20.25 16.99
N PRO A 104 -12.65 19.34 17.31
CA PRO A 104 -12.68 17.98 16.80
C PRO A 104 -12.95 17.97 15.29
N GLY A 105 -12.35 17.02 14.59
CA GLY A 105 -12.73 16.68 13.23
C GLY A 105 -14.05 15.92 13.20
N LEU A 106 -14.32 15.20 12.12
CA LEU A 106 -15.47 14.32 11.98
C LEU A 106 -15.07 12.84 11.95
N ALA A 107 -15.95 11.98 12.42
CA ALA A 107 -15.73 10.54 12.53
C ALA A 107 -17.04 9.76 12.38
N VAL A 108 -16.94 8.43 12.29
CA VAL A 108 -18.12 7.55 12.33
C VAL A 108 -18.46 7.19 13.76
N GLY A 109 -19.66 7.57 14.20
CA GLY A 109 -20.18 7.25 15.51
C GLY A 109 -21.31 6.22 15.48
N PHE A 110 -21.16 5.13 16.22
CA PHE A 110 -22.16 4.08 16.40
C PHE A 110 -22.99 4.27 17.68
N ARG A 111 -24.29 4.02 17.57
CA ARG A 111 -25.28 4.04 18.66
C ARG A 111 -26.01 2.70 18.72
N THR A 112 -26.66 2.42 19.84
CA THR A 112 -27.44 1.18 20.05
C THR A 112 -26.70 -0.08 19.57
N THR A 113 -25.44 -0.24 20.00
CA THR A 113 -24.49 -1.21 19.43
C THR A 113 -24.93 -2.68 19.40
N PRO A 114 -25.86 -3.19 20.24
CA PRO A 114 -26.35 -4.56 20.12
C PRO A 114 -27.00 -4.88 18.77
N VAL A 115 -27.66 -3.90 18.15
CA VAL A 115 -28.34 -4.11 16.85
C VAL A 115 -27.35 -4.28 15.70
N ASP A 116 -26.13 -3.75 15.87
CA ASP A 116 -25.06 -3.78 14.88
C ASP A 116 -23.94 -4.77 15.28
N ASN A 117 -24.20 -5.67 16.23
CA ASN A 117 -23.28 -6.78 16.52
C ASN A 117 -23.21 -7.73 15.32
N GLY A 118 -22.01 -7.91 14.76
CA GLY A 118 -21.81 -8.69 13.55
C GLY A 118 -22.02 -7.87 12.26
N SER A 119 -22.45 -6.61 12.37
CA SER A 119 -22.40 -5.67 11.25
C SER A 119 -20.95 -5.32 10.92
N TYR A 120 -20.75 -4.82 9.71
CA TYR A 120 -19.42 -4.59 9.17
C TYR A 120 -19.27 -3.24 8.50
N ILE A 121 -18.02 -2.80 8.43
CA ILE A 121 -17.53 -1.76 7.52
C ILE A 121 -16.56 -2.45 6.57
N GLN A 122 -16.69 -2.27 5.26
CA GLN A 122 -15.79 -2.88 4.29
C GLN A 122 -15.47 -1.94 3.13
N PHE A 123 -14.34 -2.17 2.48
CA PHE A 123 -13.95 -1.49 1.25
C PHE A 123 -13.11 -2.41 0.39
N ALA A 124 -13.12 -2.16 -0.93
CA ALA A 124 -12.35 -2.92 -1.90
C ALA A 124 -11.19 -2.09 -2.45
N PHE A 125 -10.08 -2.75 -2.80
CA PHE A 125 -8.92 -2.10 -3.42
C PHE A 125 -8.14 -3.09 -4.28
N ASN A 126 -7.24 -2.55 -5.09
CA ASN A 126 -6.29 -3.34 -5.89
C ASN A 126 -4.92 -3.40 -5.17
N GLY A 127 -4.55 -4.59 -4.71
CA GLY A 127 -3.30 -4.85 -4.00
C GLY A 127 -2.16 -5.40 -4.86
N THR A 128 -2.27 -5.41 -6.20
CA THR A 128 -1.35 -6.12 -7.12
C THR A 128 0.13 -5.83 -6.90
N PHE A 129 0.48 -4.63 -6.42
CA PHE A 129 1.86 -4.18 -6.23
C PHE A 129 2.27 -4.01 -4.77
N PHE A 130 1.46 -4.51 -3.83
CA PHE A 130 1.66 -4.29 -2.41
C PHE A 130 1.61 -5.61 -1.64
N ALA A 131 2.42 -5.64 -0.58
CA ALA A 131 2.45 -6.74 0.38
C ALA A 131 2.75 -6.21 1.78
N ASN A 132 2.70 -7.11 2.77
CA ASN A 132 2.95 -6.79 4.18
C ASN A 132 2.07 -5.64 4.66
N MET A 133 0.79 -5.71 4.32
CA MET A 133 -0.17 -4.65 4.60
C MET A 133 -0.60 -4.66 6.07
N SER A 134 -0.97 -3.49 6.59
CA SER A 134 -1.61 -3.34 7.89
C SER A 134 -2.72 -2.31 7.84
N LEU A 135 -3.83 -2.61 8.52
CA LEU A 135 -4.96 -1.73 8.69
C LEU A 135 -4.89 -1.11 10.09
N SER A 136 -4.96 0.22 10.20
CA SER A 136 -5.08 0.91 11.48
C SER A 136 -6.24 1.89 11.50
N PHE A 137 -6.78 2.17 12.69
CA PHE A 137 -7.79 3.21 12.89
C PHE A 137 -7.78 3.69 14.34
N ALA A 138 -8.22 4.92 14.56
CA ALA A 138 -8.49 5.43 15.89
C ALA A 138 -9.89 4.99 16.35
N VAL A 139 -10.00 4.57 17.61
CA VAL A 139 -11.27 4.18 18.20
C VAL A 139 -11.39 4.70 19.62
N ASN A 140 -12.59 5.12 19.97
CA ASN A 140 -12.97 5.38 21.36
C ASN A 140 -14.30 4.69 21.62
N THR A 141 -14.44 4.15 22.82
CA THR A 141 -15.66 3.49 23.23
C THR A 141 -16.09 4.07 24.57
N ALA A 142 -17.36 4.43 24.67
CA ALA A 142 -17.97 4.92 25.89
C ALA A 142 -18.73 3.78 26.57
N GLY A 143 -18.09 3.09 27.52
CA GLY A 143 -18.73 2.04 28.32
C GLY A 143 -19.13 0.80 27.50
N ASN A 144 -20.42 0.69 27.17
CA ASN A 144 -21.06 -0.53 26.65
C ASN A 144 -21.08 -0.60 25.11
N GLY A 145 -20.17 0.10 24.43
CA GLY A 145 -19.97 0.00 22.98
C GLY A 145 -19.36 -1.33 22.55
N PHE A 146 -18.93 -1.43 21.29
CA PHE A 146 -18.26 -2.63 20.80
C PHE A 146 -16.97 -2.86 21.59
N ASN A 147 -16.69 -4.12 21.93
CA ASN A 147 -15.50 -4.49 22.69
C ASN A 147 -14.52 -5.36 21.87
N ASN A 148 -14.86 -5.70 20.64
CA ASN A 148 -14.00 -6.49 19.76
C ASN A 148 -14.22 -6.11 18.30
N VAL A 149 -13.12 -6.06 17.55
CA VAL A 149 -13.09 -5.96 16.09
C VAL A 149 -12.38 -7.17 15.52
N GLN A 150 -12.89 -7.74 14.44
CA GLN A 150 -12.18 -8.76 13.66
C GLN A 150 -12.07 -8.32 12.20
N LEU A 151 -10.85 -8.44 11.66
CA LEU A 151 -10.60 -8.25 10.24
C LEU A 151 -10.95 -9.54 9.49
N PHE A 152 -11.76 -9.40 8.45
CA PHE A 152 -12.01 -10.41 7.43
C PHE A 152 -11.48 -9.91 6.10
N TYR A 153 -11.14 -10.84 5.22
CA TYR A 153 -10.68 -10.52 3.87
C TYR A 153 -11.32 -11.42 2.82
N SER A 154 -11.38 -10.94 1.59
CA SER A 154 -11.84 -11.68 0.41
C SER A 154 -10.99 -11.31 -0.79
N THR A 155 -10.71 -12.29 -1.67
CA THR A 155 -10.01 -12.11 -2.95
C THR A 155 -10.94 -12.28 -4.17
N ASP A 156 -12.22 -12.60 -3.92
CA ASP A 156 -13.26 -12.79 -4.93
C ASP A 156 -14.46 -11.84 -4.72
N GLY A 157 -14.46 -11.05 -3.63
CA GLY A 157 -15.53 -10.13 -3.25
C GLY A 157 -16.76 -10.80 -2.62
N VAL A 158 -16.78 -12.13 -2.50
CA VAL A 158 -17.96 -12.91 -2.10
C VAL A 158 -17.67 -13.75 -0.85
N ASN A 159 -16.61 -14.54 -0.87
CA ASN A 159 -16.23 -15.41 0.24
C ASN A 159 -15.26 -14.69 1.16
N PHE A 160 -15.59 -14.62 2.45
CA PHE A 160 -14.79 -13.93 3.45
C PHE A 160 -14.12 -14.92 4.40
N ILE A 161 -12.83 -14.73 4.60
CA ILE A 161 -11.99 -15.53 5.49
C ILE A 161 -11.66 -14.68 6.73
N GLY A 162 -11.80 -15.27 7.92
CA GLY A 162 -11.47 -14.63 9.18
C GLY A 162 -9.97 -14.43 9.33
N GLY A 163 -9.57 -13.20 9.62
CA GLY A 163 -8.21 -12.80 9.96
C GLY A 163 -8.07 -12.43 11.44
N PRO A 164 -7.09 -11.57 11.80
CA PRO A 164 -6.83 -11.21 13.18
C PRO A 164 -7.95 -10.37 13.79
N SER A 165 -8.04 -10.42 15.12
CA SER A 165 -8.96 -9.62 15.92
C SER A 165 -8.20 -8.81 16.97
N SER A 166 -8.83 -7.74 17.45
CA SER A 166 -8.35 -6.96 18.57
C SER A 166 -9.49 -6.63 19.52
N PHE A 167 -9.17 -6.62 20.81
CA PHE A 167 -10.03 -6.04 21.83
C PHE A 167 -10.12 -4.52 21.63
N ILE A 168 -11.30 -3.96 21.87
CA ILE A 168 -11.56 -2.52 21.91
C ILE A 168 -11.82 -2.14 23.38
N PRO A 169 -10.86 -1.47 24.04
CA PRO A 169 -11.06 -0.89 25.35
C PRO A 169 -12.31 -0.03 25.51
N THR A 170 -12.95 -0.17 26.67
CA THR A 170 -14.24 0.45 27.00
C THR A 170 -14.16 1.93 27.40
N ALA A 171 -12.96 2.52 27.33
CA ALA A 171 -12.71 3.94 27.60
C ALA A 171 -11.38 4.39 26.98
N GLY A 172 -11.35 5.66 26.57
CA GLY A 172 -10.17 6.31 26.02
C GLY A 172 -10.01 6.13 24.51
N VAL A 173 -9.34 7.09 23.88
CA VAL A 173 -9.00 7.00 22.46
C VAL A 173 -7.73 6.17 22.32
N GLN A 174 -7.73 5.22 21.39
CA GLN A 174 -6.58 4.37 21.10
C GLN A 174 -6.48 4.10 19.59
N ILE A 175 -5.32 3.60 19.18
CA ILE A 175 -5.11 3.12 17.81
C ILE A 175 -5.14 1.60 17.84
N ILE A 176 -6.03 1.01 17.04
CA ILE A 176 -6.00 -0.43 16.76
C ILE A 176 -5.27 -0.63 15.44
N THR A 177 -4.35 -1.58 15.43
CA THR A 177 -3.64 -2.02 14.22
C THR A 177 -3.82 -3.52 14.03
N LEU A 178 -4.31 -3.92 12.87
CA LEU A 178 -4.54 -5.29 12.45
C LEU A 178 -3.63 -5.61 11.27
N VAL A 179 -2.84 -6.67 11.39
CA VAL A 179 -2.01 -7.16 10.26
C VAL A 179 -2.95 -7.72 9.20
N VAL A 180 -2.80 -7.27 7.96
CA VAL A 180 -3.58 -7.82 6.86
C VAL A 180 -2.96 -9.17 6.47
N PRO A 181 -3.73 -10.27 6.37
CA PRO A 181 -3.17 -11.58 6.05
C PRO A 181 -2.44 -11.61 4.70
N SER A 182 -1.26 -12.21 4.65
CA SER A 182 -0.43 -12.27 3.43
C SER A 182 -1.10 -13.01 2.25
N ALA A 183 -2.20 -13.70 2.50
CA ALA A 183 -3.03 -14.31 1.45
C ALA A 183 -3.60 -13.27 0.47
N VAL A 184 -3.68 -11.99 0.84
CA VAL A 184 -4.12 -10.92 -0.05
C VAL A 184 -2.97 -10.15 -0.70
N ASP A 185 -1.72 -10.46 -0.37
CA ASP A 185 -0.56 -9.81 -0.99
C ASP A 185 -0.59 -10.02 -2.51
N THR A 186 -0.33 -8.96 -3.27
CA THR A 186 -0.32 -8.96 -4.74
C THR A 186 -1.64 -9.36 -5.43
N GLN A 187 -2.76 -9.37 -4.70
CA GLN A 187 -4.07 -9.71 -5.27
C GLN A 187 -4.75 -8.47 -5.87
N ALA A 188 -5.38 -8.62 -7.03
CA ALA A 188 -6.00 -7.50 -7.74
C ALA A 188 -7.38 -7.10 -7.19
N ASN A 189 -8.11 -8.04 -6.58
CA ASN A 189 -9.48 -7.83 -6.11
C ASN A 189 -9.56 -8.14 -4.61
N VAL A 190 -9.04 -7.24 -3.77
CA VAL A 190 -9.08 -7.44 -2.33
C VAL A 190 -10.25 -6.66 -1.74
N THR A 191 -11.03 -7.31 -0.87
CA THR A 191 -11.98 -6.62 0.01
C THR A 191 -11.61 -6.89 1.44
N LEU A 192 -11.44 -5.84 2.24
CA LEU A 192 -11.24 -5.92 3.68
C LEU A 192 -12.53 -5.53 4.38
N ARG A 193 -12.86 -6.27 5.44
CA ARG A 193 -14.09 -6.11 6.21
C ARG A 193 -13.75 -6.12 7.69
N MET A 194 -14.08 -5.04 8.39
CA MET A 194 -14.03 -4.99 9.85
C MET A 194 -15.41 -5.34 10.40
N VAL A 195 -15.48 -6.38 11.23
CA VAL A 195 -16.71 -6.80 11.91
C VAL A 195 -16.61 -6.45 13.38
N PHE A 196 -17.58 -5.71 13.89
CA PHE A 196 -17.61 -5.25 15.28
C PHE A 196 -18.60 -6.08 16.11
N THR A 197 -18.21 -6.41 17.34
CA THR A 197 -18.97 -7.31 18.22
C THR A 197 -18.87 -6.90 19.69
N GLY A 198 -19.73 -7.49 20.51
CA GLY A 198 -19.76 -7.31 21.96
C GLY A 198 -20.38 -5.99 22.45
N GLY A 199 -21.06 -5.26 21.56
CA GLY A 199 -21.88 -4.12 21.92
C GLY A 199 -23.06 -4.53 22.79
N THR A 200 -23.28 -3.83 23.91
CA THR A 200 -24.37 -4.12 24.87
C THR A 200 -25.24 -2.89 25.17
N SER A 201 -24.92 -1.73 24.61
CA SER A 201 -25.63 -0.48 24.89
C SER A 201 -26.95 -0.35 24.13
N MET A 202 -28.07 -0.35 24.85
CA MET A 202 -29.42 -0.23 24.27
C MET A 202 -29.89 1.22 24.07
N GLY A 203 -29.07 2.21 24.45
CA GLY A 203 -29.43 3.62 24.37
C GLY A 203 -29.15 4.25 23.00
N ASN A 204 -29.65 5.48 22.80
CA ASN A 204 -29.34 6.31 21.63
C ASN A 204 -28.07 7.17 21.82
N ASN A 205 -27.36 6.98 22.94
CA ASN A 205 -26.12 7.68 23.20
C ASN A 205 -25.03 7.13 22.28
N LEU A 206 -24.09 7.98 21.88
CA LEU A 206 -22.89 7.58 21.14
C LEU A 206 -22.05 6.60 21.99
N GLN A 207 -21.68 5.46 21.42
CA GLN A 207 -21.01 4.38 22.16
C GLN A 207 -19.65 4.02 21.59
N THR A 208 -19.50 3.96 20.27
CA THR A 208 -18.21 3.65 19.63
C THR A 208 -17.98 4.68 18.55
N ILE A 209 -16.80 5.29 18.54
CA ILE A 209 -16.39 6.24 17.52
C ILE A 209 -15.19 5.64 16.82
N ILE A 210 -15.22 5.60 15.50
CA ILE A 210 -14.15 5.09 14.64
C ILE A 210 -13.73 6.21 13.71
N ASP A 211 -12.43 6.38 13.59
CA ASP A 211 -11.86 7.49 12.84
C ASP A 211 -10.54 7.12 12.17
N ASN A 212 -10.18 7.90 11.14
CA ASN A 212 -8.90 7.88 10.44
C ASN A 212 -8.44 6.45 10.07
N ILE A 213 -9.25 5.74 9.29
CA ILE A 213 -8.93 4.38 8.85
C ILE A 213 -7.81 4.46 7.80
N GLN A 214 -6.68 3.82 8.07
CA GLN A 214 -5.54 3.73 7.16
C GLN A 214 -5.25 2.28 6.78
N LEU A 215 -5.14 2.01 5.49
CA LEU A 215 -4.48 0.82 4.98
C LEU A 215 -3.09 1.21 4.47
N VAL A 216 -2.04 0.66 5.04
CA VAL A 216 -0.67 0.86 4.57
C VAL A 216 -0.10 -0.44 4.02
N GLY A 217 0.80 -0.34 3.04
CA GLY A 217 1.48 -1.49 2.44
C GLY A 217 2.87 -1.15 1.94
N VAL A 218 3.71 -2.17 1.85
CA VAL A 218 5.04 -2.04 1.25
C VAL A 218 4.91 -2.33 -0.24
N PRO A 219 5.34 -1.43 -1.13
CA PRO A 219 5.44 -1.74 -2.54
C PRO A 219 6.33 -2.97 -2.71
N GLU A 220 5.86 -3.98 -3.42
CA GLU A 220 6.68 -5.11 -3.79
C GLU A 220 7.95 -4.57 -4.44
N PRO A 221 9.15 -4.93 -3.92
CA PRO A 221 10.38 -4.45 -4.51
C PRO A 221 10.33 -4.76 -6.00
N THR A 222 10.80 -3.82 -6.80
CA THR A 222 10.92 -3.91 -8.26
C THR A 222 11.74 -5.11 -8.72
N THR A 223 12.04 -6.11 -7.88
CA THR A 223 12.55 -7.45 -8.18
C THR A 223 12.01 -8.01 -9.50
N VAL A 224 10.74 -7.79 -9.84
CA VAL A 224 10.19 -8.16 -11.16
C VAL A 224 10.84 -7.35 -12.30
N ALA A 225 10.87 -6.01 -12.18
CA ALA A 225 11.50 -5.12 -13.16
C ALA A 225 13.04 -5.26 -13.19
N GLY A 226 13.70 -5.41 -12.04
CA GLY A 226 15.13 -5.67 -11.89
C GLY A 226 15.52 -7.04 -12.46
N GLY A 227 14.70 -8.07 -12.28
CA GLY A 227 14.87 -9.37 -12.90
C GLY A 227 14.76 -9.30 -14.42
N LEU A 228 13.76 -8.59 -14.95
CA LEU A 228 13.58 -8.36 -16.39
C LEU A 228 14.75 -7.57 -17.01
N LEU A 229 15.18 -6.49 -16.35
CA LEU A 229 16.34 -5.70 -16.78
C LEU A 229 17.65 -6.50 -16.69
N GLY A 230 17.79 -7.35 -15.67
CA GLY A 230 18.92 -8.27 -15.53
C GLY A 230 18.98 -9.28 -16.67
N LEU A 231 17.85 -9.89 -17.05
CA LEU A 231 17.75 -10.79 -18.20
C LEU A 231 18.05 -10.08 -19.53
N LEU A 232 17.51 -8.89 -19.75
CA LEU A 232 17.81 -8.09 -20.94
C LEU A 232 19.30 -7.70 -21.02
N GLY A 233 19.91 -7.36 -19.87
CA GLY A 233 21.34 -7.09 -19.75
C GLY A 233 22.20 -8.32 -20.09
N LEU A 234 21.81 -9.51 -19.59
CA LEU A 234 22.47 -10.77 -19.91
C LEU A 234 22.35 -11.14 -21.39
N CYS A 235 21.15 -11.03 -21.98
CA CYS A 235 20.91 -11.27 -23.41
C CYS A 235 21.73 -10.32 -24.30
N TRP A 236 21.80 -9.04 -23.94
CA TRP A 236 22.63 -8.06 -24.65
C TRP A 236 24.12 -8.37 -24.55
N HIS A 237 24.59 -8.77 -23.36
CA HIS A 237 25.98 -9.15 -23.14
C HIS A 237 26.36 -10.42 -23.92
N GLN A 238 25.48 -11.42 -23.97
CA GLN A 238 25.67 -12.63 -24.78
C GLN A 238 25.74 -12.31 -26.28
N ARG A 239 24.84 -11.44 -26.79
CA ARG A 239 24.83 -11.00 -28.20
C ARG A 239 26.12 -10.31 -28.63
N ARG A 240 26.75 -9.53 -27.74
CA ARG A 240 28.05 -8.89 -28.02
C ARG A 240 29.20 -9.88 -28.10
N ARG A 241 29.22 -10.93 -27.26
CA ARG A 241 30.27 -11.96 -27.32
C ARG A 241 30.21 -12.78 -28.60
N ILE A 242 29.00 -13.12 -29.07
CA ILE A 242 28.84 -13.91 -30.31
C ILE A 242 29.32 -13.12 -31.56
N ARG A 243 29.06 -11.81 -31.63
CA ARG A 243 29.55 -10.98 -32.75
C ARG A 243 31.07 -10.85 -32.84
N LEU A 244 31.79 -11.07 -31.75
CA LEU A 244 33.26 -11.04 -31.72
C LEU A 244 33.90 -12.37 -32.14
N LEU A 245 33.14 -13.46 -32.10
CA LEU A 245 33.60 -14.80 -32.49
C LEU A 245 33.31 -15.16 -33.94
N LEU A 246 32.45 -14.38 -34.63
CA LEU A 246 32.19 -14.58 -36.05
C LEU A 246 33.36 -14.03 -36.89
N PRO A 247 34.05 -14.87 -37.68
CA PRO A 247 35.11 -14.41 -38.56
C PRO A 247 34.52 -13.43 -39.57
N ARG A 248 35.13 -12.24 -39.68
CA ARG A 248 34.85 -11.32 -40.79
C ARG A 248 35.27 -12.01 -42.08
N CYS A 249 34.32 -12.60 -42.81
CA CYS A 249 34.52 -12.99 -44.19
C CYS A 249 34.90 -11.74 -44.98
N SER A 250 36.20 -11.57 -45.21
CA SER A 250 36.73 -10.57 -46.11
C SER A 250 36.42 -11.02 -47.53
N SER A 251 35.42 -10.39 -48.13
CA SER A 251 35.13 -10.49 -49.55
C SER A 251 36.33 -9.94 -50.33
N ARG A 252 37.29 -10.80 -50.68
CA ARG A 252 38.31 -10.51 -51.69
C ARG A 252 37.61 -10.36 -53.04
N ARG A 253 37.43 -9.12 -53.50
CA ARG A 253 37.14 -8.83 -54.91
C ARG A 253 38.34 -9.26 -55.74
N LEU A 254 38.22 -10.39 -56.43
CA LEU A 254 39.08 -10.74 -57.55
C LEU A 254 38.87 -9.71 -58.67
N ARG A 255 39.93 -8.99 -59.04
CA ARG A 255 40.02 -8.32 -60.35
C ARG A 255 40.52 -9.36 -61.33
N CYS A 256 39.73 -9.68 -62.35
CA CYS A 256 40.22 -10.30 -63.56
C CYS A 256 40.51 -9.20 -64.59
N ALA A 257 41.65 -9.37 -65.25
CA ALA A 257 42.11 -8.60 -66.41
C ALA A 257 41.37 -9.02 -67.68
#